data_AF-A0A929G794-F1
#
_entry.id   AF-A0A929G794-F1
#
_cell.length_a   1.000
_cell.length_b   1.000
_cell.length_c   1.000
_cell.angle_alpha   90.00
_cell.angle_beta   90.00
_cell.angle_gamma   90.00
#
_symmetry.space_group_name_H-M   'P 1'
#
loop_
_entity.id
_entity.type
_entity.pdbx_description
1 polymer ?
#
loop_
_entity_poly.entity_id
_entity_poly.type
_entity_poly.pdbx_seq_one_letter_code
_entity_poly.pdbx_strand_id
1 'polypeptide(L)'
;AAGTPADYGSFEVQALPRKYAHPQVSTEADAVFGDQIRLIGYDVGQTTAHLNLTLYWQAVRRMDRDYKIFVHLSSLDDGAIVAQYDGMPRDWTYPTSWWDKDEIITDTITLDTSGLSPGHYEVAVGMYNPDTLERLPVVDQAGTSLPDQKLVLPAITVEAQ
;
A
#
# COMPACT_ATOMS: atom_id res chain seq x y z
N ALA A 1 34.08 -38.19 -15.82
CA ALA A 1 33.48 -37.67 -17.05
C ALA A 1 33.13 -36.21 -16.83
N ALA A 2 33.70 -35.29 -17.61
CA ALA A 2 33.36 -33.87 -17.52
C ALA A 2 32.13 -33.62 -18.40
N GLY A 3 31.07 -33.03 -17.83
CA GLY A 3 29.84 -32.69 -18.55
C GLY A 3 30.08 -31.55 -19.53
N THR A 4 29.45 -31.64 -20.70
CA THR A 4 29.48 -30.57 -21.71
C THR A 4 28.74 -29.33 -21.17
N PRO A 5 29.27 -28.11 -21.32
CA PRO A 5 28.52 -26.90 -20.99
C PRO A 5 27.29 -26.80 -21.88
N ALA A 6 26.11 -26.60 -21.28
CA ALA A 6 24.91 -26.25 -22.00
C ALA A 6 24.92 -24.74 -22.32
N ASP A 7 24.64 -24.41 -23.57
CA ASP A 7 24.48 -23.04 -24.02
C ASP A 7 23.08 -22.56 -23.64
N TYR A 8 23.01 -21.71 -22.62
CA TYR A 8 21.77 -21.06 -22.21
C TYR A 8 21.74 -19.69 -22.89
N GLY A 9 20.92 -19.55 -23.93
CA GLY A 9 20.80 -18.31 -24.71
C GLY A 9 20.58 -17.07 -23.83
N SER A 10 20.94 -15.90 -24.35
CA SER A 10 20.80 -14.63 -23.64
C SER A 10 19.34 -14.24 -23.45
N PHE A 11 18.96 -13.81 -22.25
CA PHE A 11 17.73 -13.09 -21.98
C PHE A 11 18.04 -11.61 -21.70
N GLU A 12 17.19 -10.72 -22.21
CA GLU A 12 17.29 -9.28 -21.93
C GLU A 12 16.48 -8.96 -20.68
N VAL A 13 17.13 -8.47 -19.63
CA VAL A 13 16.46 -7.99 -18.42
C VAL A 13 16.09 -6.53 -18.66
N GLN A 14 14.81 -6.26 -18.93
CA GLN A 14 14.31 -4.89 -18.96
C GLN A 14 14.03 -4.41 -17.54
N ALA A 15 14.73 -3.37 -17.12
CA ALA A 15 14.43 -2.70 -15.85
C ALA A 15 13.06 -2.02 -15.95
N LEU A 16 12.24 -2.13 -14.89
CA LEU A 16 11.00 -1.37 -14.79
C LEU A 16 11.33 0.12 -14.79
N PRO A 17 10.70 0.94 -15.65
CA PRO A 17 10.92 2.37 -15.65
C PRO A 17 10.43 2.97 -14.32
N ARG A 18 11.34 3.65 -13.61
CA ARG A 18 11.04 4.32 -12.35
C ARG A 18 10.36 5.66 -12.60
N LYS A 19 9.45 6.03 -11.70
CA LYS A 19 8.75 7.31 -11.71
C LYS A 19 9.22 8.14 -10.53
N TYR A 20 9.39 9.44 -10.74
CA TYR A 20 9.82 10.40 -9.71
C TYR A 20 8.97 11.67 -9.69
N ALA A 21 8.15 11.88 -10.72
CA ALA A 21 7.27 13.03 -10.80
C ALA A 21 6.17 12.90 -9.73
N HIS A 22 5.92 13.98 -9.01
CA HIS A 22 4.84 14.03 -8.02
C HIS A 22 3.50 13.68 -8.70
N PRO A 23 2.74 12.72 -8.18
CA PRO A 23 1.46 12.34 -8.75
C PRO A 23 0.44 13.47 -8.56
N GLN A 24 -0.61 13.45 -9.38
CA GLN A 24 -1.84 14.16 -9.05
C GLN A 24 -2.68 13.18 -8.25
N VAL A 25 -3.09 13.58 -7.05
CA VAL A 25 -3.91 12.78 -6.14
C VAL A 25 -5.20 13.51 -5.83
N SER A 26 -6.27 12.76 -5.58
CA SER A 26 -7.57 13.31 -5.21
C SER A 26 -7.58 13.75 -3.75
N THR A 27 -6.89 12.99 -2.87
CA THR A 27 -6.73 13.35 -1.45
C THR A 27 -5.27 13.23 -1.05
N GLU A 28 -4.72 14.32 -0.51
CA GLU A 28 -3.39 14.34 0.11
C GLU A 28 -3.46 13.66 1.48
N ALA A 29 -2.44 12.85 1.79
CA ALA A 29 -2.28 12.17 3.07
C ALA A 29 -1.02 12.66 3.79
N ASP A 30 0.08 12.78 3.05
CA ASP A 30 1.40 13.22 3.50
C ASP A 30 1.89 12.56 4.82
N ALA A 31 1.67 11.25 4.95
CA ALA A 31 2.03 10.46 6.14
C ALA A 31 3.32 9.65 5.91
N VAL A 32 4.21 9.60 6.90
CA VAL A 32 5.50 8.90 6.83
C VAL A 32 5.49 7.66 7.72
N PHE A 33 5.83 6.51 7.13
CA PHE A 33 5.92 5.19 7.73
C PHE A 33 7.39 4.84 7.98
N GLY A 34 7.72 4.64 9.25
CA GLY A 34 9.03 4.16 9.70
C GLY A 34 10.20 5.01 9.22
N ASP A 35 10.02 6.32 9.05
CA ASP A 35 10.98 7.28 8.47
C ASP A 35 11.46 6.98 7.03
N GLN A 36 10.85 6.00 6.36
CA GLN A 36 11.36 5.42 5.11
C GLN A 36 10.43 5.58 3.92
N ILE A 37 9.11 5.56 4.16
CA ILE A 37 8.11 5.51 3.11
C ILE A 37 7.08 6.59 3.40
N ARG A 38 6.78 7.43 2.43
CA ARG A 38 5.72 8.44 2.51
C ARG A 38 4.52 7.97 1.71
N LEU A 39 3.33 8.00 2.29
CA LEU A 39 2.09 8.02 1.52
C LEU A 39 1.82 9.47 1.15
N ILE A 40 1.99 9.80 -0.13
CA ILE A 40 1.73 11.15 -0.65
C ILE A 40 0.23 11.41 -0.54
N GLY A 41 -0.56 10.51 -1.11
CA GLY A 41 -2.00 10.63 -1.16
C GLY A 41 -2.63 9.37 -1.73
N TYR A 42 -3.92 9.44 -1.99
CA TYR A 42 -4.69 8.32 -2.50
C TYR A 42 -5.92 8.77 -3.29
N ASP A 43 -6.40 7.84 -4.12
CA ASP A 43 -7.66 7.93 -4.83
C ASP A 43 -8.57 6.78 -4.38
N VAL A 44 -9.86 7.07 -4.24
CA VAL A 44 -10.89 6.09 -3.93
C VAL A 44 -11.83 5.97 -5.11
N GLY A 45 -11.92 4.77 -5.67
CA GLY A 45 -12.93 4.40 -6.66
C GLY A 45 -13.82 3.30 -6.11
N GLN A 46 -15.12 3.36 -6.38
CA GLN A 46 -16.07 2.37 -5.87
C GLN A 46 -16.97 1.83 -6.97
N THR A 47 -17.29 0.55 -6.85
CA THR A 47 -18.31 -0.17 -7.62
C THR A 47 -19.27 -0.84 -6.64
N THR A 48 -20.32 -1.49 -7.14
CA THR A 48 -21.29 -2.23 -6.31
C THR A 48 -20.66 -3.43 -5.56
N ALA A 49 -19.53 -3.95 -6.02
CA ALA A 49 -18.89 -5.13 -5.43
C ALA A 49 -17.48 -4.86 -4.87
N HIS A 50 -16.89 -3.71 -5.19
CA HIS A 50 -15.49 -3.45 -4.87
C HIS A 50 -15.25 -2.00 -4.47
N LEU A 51 -14.38 -1.83 -3.48
CA LEU A 51 -13.66 -0.60 -3.18
C LEU A 51 -12.24 -0.71 -3.75
N ASN A 52 -11.87 0.20 -4.64
CA ASN A 52 -10.53 0.33 -5.20
C ASN A 52 -9.82 1.52 -4.56
N LEU A 53 -8.81 1.24 -3.75
CA LEU A 53 -7.96 2.23 -3.10
C LEU A 53 -6.63 2.30 -3.84
N THR A 54 -6.38 3.39 -4.56
CA THR A 54 -5.08 3.62 -5.20
C THR A 54 -4.21 4.48 -4.29
N LEU A 55 -3.12 3.91 -3.82
CA LEU A 55 -2.15 4.53 -2.92
C LEU A 55 -0.93 5.01 -3.70
N TYR A 56 -0.49 6.23 -3.42
CA TYR A 56 0.69 6.83 -4.04
C TYR A 56 1.80 6.95 -3.02
N TRP A 57 2.75 6.03 -3.09
CA TRP A 57 3.88 5.98 -2.20
C TRP A 57 5.08 6.72 -2.77
N GLN A 58 5.93 7.24 -1.89
CA GLN A 58 7.27 7.70 -2.19
C GLN A 58 8.28 7.06 -1.24
N ALA A 59 9.34 6.50 -1.77
CA ALA A 59 10.48 6.10 -0.95
C ALA A 59 11.26 7.34 -0.48
N VAL A 60 11.23 7.63 0.82
CA VAL A 60 12.02 8.74 1.42
C VAL A 60 13.52 8.41 1.35
N ARG A 61 13.85 7.13 1.52
CA ARG A 61 15.18 6.56 1.36
C ARG A 61 15.09 5.12 0.86
N ARG A 62 16.20 4.61 0.33
CA ARG A 62 16.31 3.20 -0.04
C ARG A 62 16.15 2.32 1.20
N MET A 63 15.44 1.21 1.05
CA MET A 63 15.16 0.25 2.12
C MET A 63 15.98 -1.02 1.92
N ASP A 64 16.46 -1.58 3.03
CA ASP A 64 17.24 -2.83 3.02
C ASP A 64 16.38 -4.07 3.27
N ARG A 65 15.06 -3.90 3.39
CA ARG A 65 14.09 -4.96 3.66
C ARG A 65 12.76 -4.70 2.99
N ASP A 66 11.99 -5.77 2.88
CA ASP A 66 10.65 -5.74 2.32
C ASP A 66 9.59 -5.57 3.41
N TYR A 67 8.66 -4.66 3.18
CA TYR A 67 7.52 -4.41 4.05
C TYR A 67 6.23 -4.82 3.34
N LYS A 68 5.29 -5.36 4.12
CA LYS A 68 3.93 -5.61 3.66
C LYS A 68 3.03 -4.44 4.00
N ILE A 69 2.08 -4.18 3.12
CA ILE A 69 0.96 -3.26 3.34
C ILE A 69 -0.19 -4.05 3.95
N PHE A 70 -0.85 -3.46 4.95
CA PHE A 70 -2.20 -3.85 5.32
C PHE A 70 -3.18 -2.72 5.05
N VAL A 71 -4.37 -3.07 4.59
CA VAL A 71 -5.52 -2.18 4.52
C VAL A 71 -6.69 -2.86 5.19
N HIS A 72 -7.30 -2.22 6.18
CA HIS A 72 -8.49 -2.72 6.86
C HIS A 72 -9.66 -1.80 6.55
N LEU A 73 -10.79 -2.40 6.17
CA LEU A 73 -12.08 -1.75 6.11
C LEU A 73 -12.89 -2.21 7.32
N SER A 74 -13.24 -1.30 8.21
CA SER A 74 -14.01 -1.59 9.42
C SER A 74 -15.34 -0.86 9.47
N SER A 75 -16.36 -1.54 9.99
CA SER A 75 -17.67 -0.96 10.27
C SER A 75 -17.54 0.12 11.36
N LEU A 76 -18.14 1.29 11.16
CA LEU A 76 -18.18 2.33 12.19
C LEU A 76 -19.17 2.02 13.32
N ASP A 77 -20.09 1.08 13.12
CA ASP A 77 -21.10 0.74 14.12
C ASP A 77 -20.52 -0.09 15.27
N ASP A 78 -19.67 -1.07 14.96
CA ASP A 78 -19.13 -2.04 15.91
C ASP A 78 -17.60 -2.20 15.87
N GLY A 79 -16.91 -1.52 14.94
CA GLY A 79 -15.46 -1.59 14.76
C GLY A 79 -14.97 -2.90 14.12
N ALA A 80 -15.86 -3.78 13.67
CA ALA A 80 -15.46 -5.04 13.07
C ALA A 80 -14.77 -4.82 11.72
N ILE A 81 -13.64 -5.49 11.49
CA ILE A 81 -13.00 -5.53 10.17
C ILE A 81 -13.86 -6.42 9.26
N VAL A 82 -14.44 -5.81 8.22
CA VAL A 82 -15.37 -6.47 7.29
C VAL A 82 -14.72 -6.86 5.97
N ALA A 83 -13.62 -6.19 5.60
CA ALA A 83 -12.76 -6.55 4.48
C ALA A 83 -11.33 -6.11 4.77
N GLN A 84 -10.35 -6.81 4.19
CA GLN A 84 -8.95 -6.46 4.38
C GLN A 84 -8.07 -6.90 3.22
N TYR A 85 -6.91 -6.25 3.10
CA TYR A 85 -5.80 -6.64 2.26
C TYR A 85 -4.55 -6.77 3.13
N ASP A 86 -3.75 -7.81 2.88
CA ASP A 86 -2.42 -8.02 3.46
C ASP A 86 -1.49 -8.56 2.37
N GLY A 87 -0.50 -7.77 1.96
CA GLY A 87 0.34 -8.16 0.84
C GLY A 87 1.54 -7.26 0.59
N MET A 88 2.43 -7.75 -0.27
CA MET A 88 3.56 -6.94 -0.76
C MET A 88 3.08 -5.95 -1.82
N PRO A 89 3.72 -4.76 -1.94
CA PRO A 89 3.25 -3.74 -2.87
C PRO A 89 3.16 -4.22 -4.32
N ARG A 90 2.20 -3.63 -5.05
CA ARG A 90 1.89 -3.95 -6.45
C ARG A 90 1.62 -5.44 -6.66
N ASP A 91 0.78 -6.00 -5.81
CA ASP A 91 0.38 -7.42 -5.86
C ASP A 91 1.58 -8.37 -5.95
N TRP A 92 2.53 -8.20 -5.01
CA TRP A 92 3.75 -9.01 -4.90
C TRP A 92 4.78 -8.85 -6.02
N THR A 93 4.63 -7.88 -6.91
CA THR A 93 5.54 -7.70 -8.05
C THR A 93 6.62 -6.65 -7.83
N TYR A 94 6.51 -5.80 -6.80
CA TYR A 94 7.45 -4.69 -6.58
C TYR A 94 7.76 -4.44 -5.10
N PRO A 95 8.58 -5.31 -4.49
CA PRO A 95 8.89 -5.26 -3.06
C PRO A 95 9.63 -3.97 -2.66
N THR A 96 9.49 -3.54 -1.41
CA THR A 96 9.97 -2.20 -0.99
C THR A 96 11.48 -2.04 -1.04
N SER A 97 12.27 -3.11 -0.91
CA SER A 97 13.74 -3.04 -1.06
C SER A 97 14.21 -2.66 -2.47
N TRP A 98 13.32 -2.71 -3.47
CA TRP A 98 13.62 -2.33 -4.85
C TRP A 98 13.43 -0.84 -5.11
N TRP A 99 12.67 -0.16 -4.24
CA TRP A 99 12.31 1.24 -4.41
C TRP A 99 13.55 2.11 -4.21
N ASP A 100 13.80 2.99 -5.17
CA ASP A 100 14.89 3.95 -5.09
C ASP A 100 14.50 5.17 -4.27
N LYS A 101 15.50 5.89 -3.78
CA LYS A 101 15.24 7.18 -3.13
C LYS A 101 14.43 8.09 -4.07
N ASP A 102 13.37 8.68 -3.50
CA ASP A 102 12.40 9.59 -4.11
C ASP A 102 11.53 8.95 -5.22
N GLU A 103 11.64 7.63 -5.44
CA GLU A 103 10.79 6.89 -6.38
C GLU A 103 9.33 6.90 -5.94
N ILE A 104 8.43 7.07 -6.91
CA ILE A 104 6.98 7.11 -6.77
C ILE A 104 6.38 5.78 -7.22
N ILE A 105 5.64 5.14 -6.31
CA ILE A 105 4.98 3.86 -6.55
C ILE A 105 3.46 4.05 -6.46
N THR A 106 2.77 3.71 -7.54
CA THR A 106 1.31 3.60 -7.56
C THR A 106 0.93 2.16 -7.29
N ASP A 107 0.10 1.96 -6.26
CA ASP A 107 -0.38 0.65 -5.84
C ASP A 107 -1.90 0.66 -5.67
N THR A 108 -2.61 -0.21 -6.37
CA THR A 108 -4.07 -0.27 -6.31
C THR A 108 -4.49 -1.51 -5.54
N ILE A 109 -5.17 -1.28 -4.43
CA ILE A 109 -5.69 -2.31 -3.53
C ILE A 109 -7.19 -2.41 -3.74
N THR A 110 -7.67 -3.61 -4.04
CA THR A 110 -9.10 -3.90 -4.21
C THR A 110 -9.62 -4.67 -3.01
N LEU A 111 -10.66 -4.15 -2.37
CA LEU A 111 -11.38 -4.80 -1.28
C LEU A 111 -12.77 -5.23 -1.78
N ASP A 112 -13.15 -6.46 -1.50
CA ASP A 112 -14.50 -6.96 -1.77
C ASP A 112 -15.50 -6.34 -0.80
N THR A 113 -16.51 -5.65 -1.36
CA THR A 113 -17.59 -5.01 -0.61
C THR A 113 -18.96 -5.59 -0.96
N SER A 114 -19.02 -6.67 -1.75
CA SER A 114 -20.27 -7.19 -2.32
C SER A 114 -21.28 -7.72 -1.29
N GLY A 115 -20.82 -8.10 -0.10
CA GLY A 115 -21.67 -8.57 1.01
C GLY A 115 -21.91 -7.52 2.10
N LEU A 116 -21.43 -6.30 1.93
CA LEU A 116 -21.52 -5.27 2.95
C LEU A 116 -22.87 -4.55 2.91
N SER A 117 -23.36 -4.19 4.09
CA SER A 117 -24.53 -3.32 4.17
C SER A 117 -24.16 -1.90 3.73
N PRO A 118 -25.11 -1.14 3.18
CA PRO A 118 -24.87 0.28 2.94
C PRO A 118 -24.61 0.99 4.26
N GLY A 119 -23.60 1.86 4.31
CA GLY A 119 -23.21 2.50 5.57
C GLY A 119 -21.86 3.19 5.51
N HIS A 120 -21.41 3.69 6.65
CA HIS A 120 -20.12 4.34 6.79
C HIS A 120 -19.07 3.36 7.30
N TYR A 121 -17.92 3.36 6.64
CA TYR A 121 -16.82 2.48 6.95
C TYR A 121 -15.53 3.28 7.09
N GLU A 122 -14.70 2.85 8.03
CA GLU A 122 -13.35 3.39 8.22
C GLU A 122 -12.35 2.58 7.41
N VAL A 123 -11.44 3.26 6.72
CA VAL A 123 -10.29 2.62 6.07
C VAL A 123 -9.03 2.96 6.84
N ALA A 124 -8.30 1.94 7.26
CA ALA A 124 -7.00 2.11 7.89
C ALA A 124 -5.89 1.47 7.05
N VAL A 125 -4.79 2.19 6.86
CA VAL A 125 -3.63 1.78 6.06
C VAL A 125 -2.39 1.73 6.94
N GLY A 126 -1.59 0.68 6.80
CA GLY A 126 -0.27 0.64 7.43
C GLY A 126 0.69 -0.31 6.75
N MET A 127 1.92 -0.32 7.26
CA MET A 127 2.99 -1.20 6.80
C MET A 127 3.62 -1.93 7.97
N TYR A 128 4.13 -3.13 7.74
CA TYR A 128 4.78 -3.94 8.77
C TYR A 128 5.91 -4.79 8.22
N ASN A 129 6.84 -5.15 9.09
CA ASN A 129 7.92 -6.10 8.79
C ASN A 129 7.36 -7.53 8.81
N PRO A 130 7.42 -8.29 7.70
CA PRO A 130 6.86 -9.64 7.63
C PRO A 130 7.60 -10.65 8.53
N ASP A 131 8.86 -10.41 8.88
CA ASP A 131 9.66 -11.33 9.70
C ASP A 131 9.35 -11.17 11.20
N THR A 132 9.14 -9.93 11.65
CA THR A 132 8.90 -9.60 13.07
C THR A 132 7.44 -9.34 13.42
N LEU A 133 6.61 -9.14 12.40
CA LEU A 133 5.21 -8.70 12.51
C LEU A 133 5.03 -7.32 13.16
N GLU A 134 6.13 -6.57 13.34
CA GLU A 134 6.09 -5.22 13.90
C GLU A 134 5.62 -4.24 12.82
N ARG A 135 4.62 -3.43 13.17
CA ARG A 135 4.18 -2.32 12.34
C ARG A 135 5.25 -1.23 12.29
N LEU A 136 5.20 -0.42 11.25
CA LEU A 136 6.03 0.77 11.13
C LEU A 136 5.34 1.94 11.85
N PRO A 137 6.06 2.69 12.72
CA PRO A 137 5.54 3.93 13.28
C PRO A 137 5.06 4.87 12.17
N VAL A 138 3.90 5.50 12.36
CA VAL A 138 3.35 6.44 11.38
C VAL A 138 3.37 7.83 11.96
N VAL A 139 3.80 8.80 11.16
CA VAL A 139 3.82 10.22 11.49
C VAL A 139 3.00 10.96 10.44
N ASP A 140 2.06 11.80 10.86
CA ASP A 140 1.25 12.61 9.96
C ASP A 140 2.01 13.84 9.43
N GLN A 141 1.34 14.62 8.57
CA GLN A 141 1.87 15.86 8.01
C GLN A 141 2.31 16.88 9.07
N ALA A 142 1.68 16.88 10.25
CA ALA A 142 2.00 17.79 11.35
C ALA A 142 3.21 17.31 12.20
N GLY A 143 3.77 16.13 11.89
CA GLY A 143 4.84 15.54 12.69
C GLY A 143 4.33 14.76 13.90
N THR A 144 3.02 14.49 13.99
CA THR A 144 2.41 13.78 15.11
C THR A 144 2.46 12.28 14.86
N SER A 145 2.92 11.51 15.86
CA SER A 145 2.87 10.05 15.78
C SER A 145 1.42 9.57 15.93
N LEU A 146 0.98 8.74 14.98
CA LEU A 146 -0.37 8.20 14.96
C LEU A 146 -0.51 6.93 15.81
N PRO A 147 -1.67 6.74 16.48
CA PRO A 147 -1.94 5.55 17.28
C PRO A 147 -2.01 4.30 16.40
N ASP A 148 -1.79 3.13 17.02
CA ASP A 148 -1.83 1.79 16.39
C ASP A 148 -0.97 1.61 15.13
N GLN A 149 -0.06 2.56 14.88
CA GLN A 149 0.88 2.54 13.78
C GLN A 149 0.19 2.38 12.43
N LYS A 150 -0.91 3.13 12.25
CA LYS A 150 -1.73 3.14 11.05
C LYS A 150 -2.21 4.56 10.76
N LEU A 151 -2.40 4.87 9.48
CA LEU A 151 -3.13 6.05 9.04
C LEU A 151 -4.61 5.66 8.87
N VAL A 152 -5.51 6.41 9.50
CA VAL A 152 -6.95 6.31 9.28
C VAL A 152 -7.36 7.34 8.24
N LEU A 153 -8.00 6.90 7.17
CA LEU A 153 -8.54 7.78 6.14
C LEU A 153 -9.91 8.33 6.58
N PRO A 154 -10.36 9.49 6.05
CA PRO A 154 -11.75 9.91 6.18
C PRO A 154 -12.71 8.78 5.81
N ALA A 155 -13.77 8.64 6.61
CA ALA A 155 -14.76 7.58 6.43
C ALA A 155 -15.33 7.61 5.00
N ILE A 156 -15.48 6.41 4.44
CA ILE A 156 -16.10 6.22 3.13
C ILE A 156 -17.53 5.72 3.32
N THR A 157 -18.40 6.07 2.37
CA THR A 157 -19.76 5.54 2.33
C THR A 157 -19.78 4.37 1.37
N VAL A 158 -20.16 3.19 1.85
CA VAL A 158 -20.52 2.08 0.97
C VAL A 158 -21.98 2.23 0.57
N GLU A 159 -22.21 2.33 -0.73
CA GLU A 159 -23.55 2.49 -1.29
C GLU A 159 -24.27 1.13 -1.40
N ALA A 160 -25.60 1.18 -1.50
CA ALA A 160 -26.41 0.00 -1.74
C ALA A 160 -26.16 -0.58 -3.14
N GLN A 161 -26.24 -1.92 -3.21
CA GLN A 161 -26.23 -2.66 -4.48
C GLN A 161 -27.51 -2.45 -5.29
#